data_AF-A0AAN5Y9K5-F1
#
_entry.id   AF-A0AAN5Y9K5-F1
#
_cell.length_a   1.000
_cell.length_b   1.000
_cell.length_c   1.000
_cell.angle_alpha   90.00
_cell.angle_beta   90.00
_cell.angle_gamma   90.00
#
_symmetry.space_group_name_H-M   'P 1'
#
loop_
_entity.id
_entity.type
_entity.pdbx_description
1 polymer ?
#
loop_
_entity_poly.entity_id
_entity_poly.type
_entity_poly.pdbx_seq_one_letter_code
_entity_poly.pdbx_strand_id
1 'polypeptide(L)'
;MNKSLTFALMTLTGAALLAACGQANTEAVAGNDGGKLEIATTIYPVYAFTKEIVGDHADVSLMVPAGTEAHDYEPSAKQIAALNESDVLIYH
;
A
#
# COMPACT_ATOMS: atom_id res chain seq x y z
N MET A 1 -43.80 -22.43 -16.57
CA MET A 1 -42.99 -21.21 -16.82
C MET A 1 -42.75 -21.05 -18.31
N ASN A 2 -42.96 -19.83 -18.82
CA ASN A 2 -42.49 -19.39 -20.13
C ASN A 2 -40.95 -19.35 -20.12
N LYS A 3 -40.31 -20.23 -20.90
CA LYS A 3 -38.84 -20.38 -20.94
C LYS A 3 -38.11 -19.04 -21.21
N SER A 4 -38.74 -18.14 -21.97
CA SER A 4 -38.25 -16.78 -22.23
C SER A 4 -38.09 -15.94 -20.94
N LEU A 5 -39.01 -16.04 -19.99
CA LEU A 5 -38.94 -15.31 -18.71
C LEU A 5 -37.84 -15.85 -17.80
N THR A 6 -37.58 -17.17 -17.87
CA THR A 6 -36.52 -17.82 -17.09
C THR A 6 -35.13 -17.40 -17.59
N PHE A 7 -34.96 -17.27 -18.91
CA PHE A 7 -33.72 -16.74 -19.49
C PHE A 7 -33.49 -15.28 -19.12
N ALA A 8 -34.51 -14.42 -19.20
CA ALA A 8 -34.40 -13.00 -18.87
C ALA A 8 -33.96 -12.77 -17.41
N LEU A 9 -34.51 -13.55 -16.47
CA LEU A 9 -34.18 -13.44 -15.04
C LEU A 9 -32.74 -13.90 -14.72
N MET A 10 -32.24 -14.90 -15.45
CA MET A 10 -30.87 -15.40 -15.28
C MET A 10 -29.84 -14.40 -15.80
N THR A 11 -30.11 -13.74 -16.93
CA THR A 11 -29.25 -12.66 -17.46
C THR A 11 -29.24 -11.42 -16.56
N LEU A 12 -30.38 -11.04 -15.98
CA LEU A 12 -30.46 -9.86 -15.11
C LEU A 12 -29.67 -10.05 -13.81
N THR A 13 -29.77 -11.24 -13.21
CA THR A 13 -29.00 -11.61 -12.02
C THR A 13 -27.50 -11.63 -12.29
N GLY A 14 -27.09 -12.15 -13.46
CA GLY A 14 -25.68 -12.15 -13.86
C GLY A 14 -25.09 -10.75 -14.03
N ALA A 15 -25.85 -9.83 -14.66
CA ALA A 15 -25.43 -8.44 -14.84
C ALA A 15 -25.27 -7.68 -13.50
N ALA A 16 -26.13 -7.97 -12.52
CA ALA A 16 -26.04 -7.37 -11.19
C ALA A 16 -24.79 -7.80 -10.42
N LEU A 17 -24.35 -9.07 -10.57
CA LEU A 17 -23.12 -9.57 -9.96
C LEU A 17 -21.86 -8.92 -10.56
N LEU A 18 -21.86 -8.62 -11.86
CA LEU A 18 -20.77 -7.89 -12.53
C LEU A 18 -20.67 -6.43 -12.08
N ALA A 19 -21.80 -5.77 -11.84
CA ALA A 19 -21.81 -4.40 -11.33
C ALA A 19 -21.30 -4.29 -9.88
N ALA A 20 -21.49 -5.33 -9.06
CA ALA A 20 -21.05 -5.34 -7.67
C ALA A 20 -19.52 -5.40 -7.51
N CYS A 21 -18.80 -6.04 -8.43
CA CYS A 21 -17.33 -6.05 -8.42
C CYS A 21 -16.71 -4.76 -9.00
N GLY A 22 -17.48 -3.95 -9.72
CA GLY A 22 -17.02 -2.68 -10.32
C GLY A 22 -17.09 -1.48 -9.38
N GLN A 23 -17.75 -1.61 -8.23
CA GLN A 23 -17.80 -0.57 -7.22
C GLN A 23 -16.46 -0.58 -6.46
N ALA A 24 -15.42 -0.02 -7.08
CA ALA A 24 -14.22 0.37 -6.37
C ALA A 24 -14.67 1.38 -5.31
N ASN A 25 -14.67 0.96 -4.05
CA ASN A 25 -14.80 1.85 -2.90
C ASN A 25 -13.60 2.79 -2.96
N THR A 26 -13.76 3.86 -3.72
CA THR A 26 -12.90 5.02 -3.63
C THR A 26 -13.37 5.70 -2.36
N GLU A 27 -13.00 5.14 -1.22
CA GLU A 27 -12.91 5.95 -0.02
C GLU A 27 -11.88 7.01 -0.37
N ALA A 28 -12.38 8.16 -0.80
CA ALA A 28 -11.61 9.36 -0.82
C ALA A 28 -11.11 9.51 0.62
N VAL A 29 -9.84 9.22 0.82
CA VAL A 29 -9.13 9.50 2.07
C VAL A 29 -9.22 11.01 2.22
N ALA A 30 -10.25 11.44 2.93
CA ALA A 30 -10.46 12.81 3.33
C ALA A 30 -9.45 13.08 4.44
N GLY A 31 -8.26 13.53 4.03
CA GLY A 31 -7.24 14.02 4.95
C GLY A 31 -5.83 13.66 4.51
N ASN A 32 -5.24 14.49 3.63
CA ASN A 32 -4.00 15.16 4.00
C ASN A 32 -3.76 16.34 3.06
N ASP A 33 -3.54 17.52 3.62
CA ASP A 33 -3.04 18.66 2.88
C ASP A 33 -1.56 18.43 2.50
N GLY A 34 -1.32 17.78 1.35
CA GLY A 34 -0.19 18.11 0.47
C GLY A 34 1.13 17.31 0.51
N GLY A 35 1.21 16.13 1.13
CA GLY A 35 2.45 15.31 1.14
C GLY A 35 2.22 13.81 0.87
N LYS A 36 3.23 13.14 0.28
CA LYS A 36 3.27 11.67 0.20
C LYS A 36 3.50 11.09 1.60
N LEU A 37 3.04 9.86 1.82
CA LEU A 37 3.33 9.13 3.07
C LEU A 37 4.84 8.85 3.18
N GLU A 38 5.43 9.10 4.34
CA GLU A 38 6.85 8.83 4.59
C GLU A 38 7.01 7.48 5.31
N ILE A 39 7.60 6.51 4.62
CA ILE A 39 7.79 5.14 5.11
C ILE A 39 9.28 4.86 5.35
N ALA A 40 9.66 4.58 6.59
CA ALA A 40 10.98 4.08 6.93
C ALA A 40 11.01 2.54 6.88
N THR A 41 12.10 1.98 6.33
CA THR A 41 12.34 0.53 6.28
C THR A 41 13.72 0.20 6.81
N THR A 42 13.88 -0.96 7.45
CA THR A 42 15.16 -1.32 8.07
C THR A 42 16.20 -1.80 7.07
N ILE A 43 15.90 -2.82 6.27
CA ILE A 43 16.84 -3.50 5.38
C ILE A 43 16.37 -3.51 3.92
N TYR A 44 17.31 -3.70 3.00
CA TYR A 44 17.03 -3.61 1.55
C TYR A 44 15.91 -4.53 1.05
N PRO A 45 15.77 -5.80 1.50
CA PRO A 45 14.65 -6.64 1.06
C PRO A 45 13.28 -6.02 1.39
N VAL A 46 13.15 -5.44 2.59
CA VAL A 46 11.91 -4.76 3.00
C VAL A 46 11.72 -3.48 2.19
N TYR A 47 12.77 -2.67 2.04
CA TYR A 47 12.75 -1.47 1.20
C TYR A 47 12.25 -1.76 -0.22
N ALA A 48 12.85 -2.75 -0.89
CA ALA A 48 12.55 -3.06 -2.29
C ALA A 48 11.11 -3.56 -2.44
N PHE A 49 10.65 -4.44 -1.56
CA PHE A 49 9.28 -4.92 -1.56
C PHE A 49 8.27 -3.80 -1.32
N THR A 50 8.50 -2.96 -0.31
CA THR A 50 7.64 -1.82 -0.01
C THR A 50 7.62 -0.84 -1.17
N LYS A 51 8.77 -0.49 -1.74
CA LYS A 51 8.87 0.46 -2.86
C LYS A 51 8.12 -0.02 -4.09
N GLU A 52 8.21 -1.31 -4.40
CA GLU A 52 7.47 -1.93 -5.52
C GLU A 52 5.95 -1.86 -5.31
N ILE A 53 5.48 -2.05 -4.07
CA ILE A 53 4.05 -2.00 -3.75
C ILE A 53 3.50 -0.57 -3.82
N VAL A 54 4.20 0.39 -3.20
CA VAL A 54 3.68 1.75 -3.04
C VAL A 54 3.90 2.63 -4.27
N GLY A 55 4.85 2.27 -5.15
CA GLY A 55 5.18 3.02 -6.35
C GLY A 55 5.47 4.50 -6.06
N ASP A 56 4.68 5.38 -6.66
CA ASP A 56 4.79 6.84 -6.50
C ASP A 56 3.86 7.42 -5.43
N HIS A 57 3.06 6.61 -4.73
CA HIS A 57 2.08 7.08 -3.74
C HIS A 57 2.69 7.37 -2.35
N ALA A 58 3.88 6.86 -2.08
CA ALA A 58 4.62 7.06 -0.84
C ALA A 58 6.12 7.21 -1.11
N ASP A 59 6.80 7.91 -0.22
CA ASP A 59 8.24 7.98 -0.19
C ASP A 59 8.78 6.95 0.80
N VAL A 60 9.80 6.21 0.38
CA VAL A 60 10.34 5.07 1.14
C VAL A 60 11.82 5.32 1.38
N SER A 61 12.23 5.26 2.65
CA SER A 61 13.62 5.39 3.07
C SER A 61 14.18 4.06 3.59
N LEU A 62 15.48 3.86 3.40
CA LEU A 62 16.22 2.68 3.88
C LEU A 62 17.17 3.11 5.00
N MET A 63 17.02 2.50 6.18
CA MET A 63 17.85 2.82 7.35
C MET A 63 19.25 2.23 7.25
N VAL A 64 19.37 0.93 6.99
CA VAL A 64 20.66 0.24 6.90
C VAL A 64 21.27 0.47 5.51
N PRO A 65 22.40 1.18 5.38
CA PRO A 65 22.99 1.46 4.08
C PRO A 65 23.48 0.20 3.38
N ALA A 66 23.47 0.22 2.04
CA ALA A 66 23.98 -0.89 1.25
C ALA A 66 25.42 -1.26 1.64
N GLY A 67 25.69 -2.56 1.79
CA GLY A 67 27.00 -3.08 2.21
C GLY A 67 27.27 -3.00 3.72
N THR A 68 26.32 -2.53 4.52
CA THR A 68 26.39 -2.57 5.98
C THR A 68 25.77 -3.87 6.48
N GLU A 69 26.42 -4.53 7.44
CA GLU A 69 25.85 -5.66 8.17
C GLU A 69 24.70 -5.12 9.05
N ALA A 70 23.52 -5.73 8.97
CA ALA A 70 22.29 -5.20 9.58
C ALA A 70 22.09 -5.57 11.06
N HIS A 71 22.65 -6.70 11.50
CA HIS A 71 22.59 -7.17 12.88
C HIS A 71 23.51 -6.37 13.83
N ASP A 72 24.61 -5.80 13.32
CA ASP A 72 25.56 -4.96 14.05
C ASP A 72 25.37 -3.46 13.78
N TYR A 73 24.31 -3.10 13.04
CA TYR A 73 24.04 -1.73 12.65
C TYR A 73 23.51 -0.88 13.81
N GLU A 74 24.19 0.23 14.09
CA GLU A 74 23.75 1.24 15.05
C GLU A 74 23.28 2.52 14.32
N PRO A 75 22.01 2.92 14.45
CA PRO A 75 21.51 4.14 13.83
C PRO A 75 22.12 5.40 14.45
N SER A 76 22.45 6.38 13.62
CA SER A 76 22.87 7.70 14.12
C SER A 76 21.69 8.45 14.76
N ALA A 77 21.99 9.39 15.66
CA ALA A 77 20.96 10.28 16.24
C ALA A 77 20.16 11.03 15.16
N LYS A 78 20.78 11.37 14.02
CA LYS A 78 20.10 11.98 12.88
C LYS A 78 19.07 11.03 12.25
N GLN A 79 19.39 9.75 12.13
CA GLN A 79 18.47 8.75 11.59
C GLN A 79 17.33 8.46 12.56
N ILE A 80 17.60 8.47 13.87
CA ILE A 80 16.54 8.40 14.88
C ILE A 80 15.60 9.60 14.77
N ALA A 81 16.13 10.82 14.58
CA ALA A 81 15.29 12.00 14.36
C ALA A 81 14.41 11.86 13.10
N ALA A 82 14.99 11.45 11.97
CA ALA A 82 14.24 11.23 10.73
C ALA A 82 13.19 10.11 10.84
N LEU A 83 13.50 9.05 11.60
CA LEU A 83 12.55 7.97 11.87
C LEU A 83 11.35 8.47 12.69
N ASN A 84 11.56 9.39 13.64
CA ASN A 84 10.47 9.98 14.41
C ASN A 84 9.57 10.91 13.57
N GLU A 85 10.07 11.42 12.45
CA GLU A 85 9.29 12.23 11.49
C GLU A 85 8.55 11.35 10.46
N SER A 86 8.86 10.06 10.38
CA SER A 86 8.21 9.12 9.45
C SER A 86 6.82 8.74 9.93
N ASP A 87 5.88 8.55 9.01
CA ASP A 87 4.51 8.12 9.32
C ASP A 87 4.44 6.63 9.68
N VAL A 88 5.32 5.82 9.05
CA VAL A 88 5.33 4.36 9.21
C VAL A 88 6.76 3.83 9.28
N LEU A 89 7.02 2.90 10.21
CA LEU A 89 8.21 2.05 10.22
C LEU A 89 7.83 0.61 9.85
N ILE A 90 8.49 0.04 8.84
CA ILE A 90 8.40 -1.38 8.50
C ILE A 90 9.71 -2.08 8.90
N TYR A 91 9.57 -3.03 9.82
CA TYR A 91 10.66 -3.77 10.45
C TYR A 91 10.60 -5.27 10.08
N HIS A 92 11.75 -5.96 10.15
CA HIS A 92 11.91 -7.39 9.88
C HIS A 92 12.22 -8.19 11.15
#